data_AF-A0A834L8I4-F1
#
_entry.id   AF-A0A834L8I4-F1
#
_cell.length_a   1.000
_cell.length_b   1.000
_cell.length_c   1.000
_cell.angle_alpha   90.00
_cell.angle_beta   90.00
_cell.angle_gamma   90.00
#
_symmetry.space_group_name_H-M   'P 1'
#
loop_
_entity.id
_entity.type
_entity.pdbx_description
1 polymer ?
#
loop_
_entity_poly.entity_id
_entity_poly.type
_entity_poly.pdbx_seq_one_letter_code
_entity_poly.pdbx_strand_id
1 'polypeptide(L)'
;MHPSKAAKNLSSLLRSAIKTTASKPDDASLKQFVGSLDTFSSSSPTTSTAHKRSTKSHSKASVSNAFSDLAIKSFKIYAPLYPGNTSLPSLILLPKAKMGQLHVFFFPLMAHGHMIPTLDIAKLFAARGVKSTIITTPMNVHFFQKSVERTNQMGFEMGILTLEFPAAAVGLPEGCESADQLTSDDMFPKFIKAVTMLQYPLERILDEVRPDYLVADIIFPWATEVAAKFNIPRLVFHGTSFFALCASENMRLYKPQGEVSSDDEPFLVPDLPHQIKLTKMQLSEDERDGSESDFMKLRIKAKESELSSYGVIANSFYELETEYADYYRNVLKRRAWHIGPVSLCNREVEDKAHRVSHKHIVYVFLQGVLLIDFPGSAYL
;
A
#
# COMPACT_ATOMS: atom_id res chain seq x y z
N MET A 1 -10.44 26.23 6.62
CA MET A 1 -10.21 25.14 7.60
C MET A 1 -8.71 24.91 7.75
N HIS A 2 -8.14 25.15 8.92
CA HIS A 2 -6.74 24.75 9.20
C HIS A 2 -6.66 23.22 9.30
N PRO A 3 -5.67 22.54 8.68
CA PRO A 3 -5.50 21.11 8.88
C PRO A 3 -5.26 20.83 10.37
N SER A 4 -6.03 19.90 10.93
CA SER A 4 -5.94 19.50 12.33
C SER A 4 -4.49 19.11 12.68
N LYS A 5 -4.10 19.24 13.96
CA LYS A 5 -2.76 18.85 14.43
C LYS A 5 -2.43 17.39 14.04
N ALA A 6 -3.43 16.51 14.05
CA ALA A 6 -3.32 15.14 13.56
C ALA A 6 -2.90 15.08 12.09
N ALA A 7 -3.55 15.86 11.20
CA ALA A 7 -3.27 15.89 9.75
C ALA A 7 -1.83 16.28 9.42
N LYS A 8 -1.24 17.20 10.18
CA LYS A 8 0.18 17.61 10.05
C LYS A 8 1.13 16.49 10.48
N ASN A 9 0.80 15.79 11.57
CA ASN A 9 1.63 14.70 12.10
C ASN A 9 1.66 13.50 11.13
N LEU A 10 0.53 13.13 10.53
CA LEU A 10 0.48 12.03 9.55
C LEU A 10 1.27 12.38 8.27
N SER A 11 1.14 13.59 7.73
CA SER A 11 1.92 13.95 6.54
C SER A 11 3.42 13.90 6.82
N SER A 12 3.87 14.27 8.02
CA SER A 12 5.27 14.14 8.42
C SER A 12 5.68 12.67 8.54
N LEU A 13 4.82 11.84 9.14
CA LEU A 13 5.04 10.40 9.29
C LEU A 13 5.20 9.70 7.95
N LEU A 14 4.27 9.92 7.01
CA LEU A 14 4.31 9.33 5.66
C LEU A 14 5.49 9.84 4.83
N ARG A 15 5.87 11.12 4.98
CA ARG A 15 7.10 11.66 4.38
C ARG A 15 8.37 11.03 4.97
N SER A 16 8.34 10.67 6.25
CA SER A 16 9.43 9.92 6.89
C SER A 16 9.46 8.46 6.41
N ALA A 17 8.31 7.83 6.16
CA ALA A 17 8.19 6.49 5.54
C ALA A 17 8.96 6.41 4.22
N ILE A 18 8.72 7.40 3.35
CA ILE A 18 9.41 7.56 2.07
C ILE A 18 10.94 7.63 2.24
N LYS A 19 11.45 8.36 3.23
CA LYS A 19 12.91 8.54 3.41
C LYS A 19 13.65 7.27 3.80
N THR A 20 12.99 6.32 4.48
CA THR A 20 13.63 5.06 4.90
C THR A 20 13.60 4.00 3.80
N THR A 21 12.61 4.05 2.90
CA THR A 21 12.62 3.22 1.69
C THR A 21 13.53 3.81 0.60
N ALA A 22 13.77 5.12 0.62
CA ALA A 22 14.67 5.85 -0.30
C ALA A 22 16.16 5.83 0.10
N SER A 23 16.61 4.99 1.04
CA SER A 23 18.05 4.70 1.13
C SER A 23 18.44 4.04 -0.19
N LYS A 24 19.20 4.77 -1.03
CA LYS A 24 19.67 4.31 -2.34
C LYS A 24 20.08 2.84 -2.23
N PRO A 25 19.58 1.93 -3.09
CA PRO A 25 20.17 0.62 -3.18
C PRO A 25 21.66 0.82 -3.47
N ASP A 26 22.53 0.16 -2.71
CA ASP A 26 23.97 0.29 -2.88
C ASP A 26 24.34 -0.01 -4.34
N ASP A 27 25.37 0.68 -4.85
CA ASP A 27 25.85 0.54 -6.23
C ASP A 27 26.21 -0.91 -6.59
N ALA A 28 26.49 -1.76 -5.59
CA ALA A 28 26.65 -3.20 -5.73
C ALA A 28 25.34 -3.95 -6.03
N SER A 29 24.22 -3.56 -5.41
CA SER A 29 22.89 -4.13 -5.68
C SER A 29 22.37 -3.70 -7.06
N LEU A 30 22.65 -2.45 -7.46
CA LEU A 30 22.38 -1.93 -8.80
C LEU A 30 23.26 -2.60 -9.86
N LYS A 31 24.55 -2.82 -9.60
CA LYS A 31 25.45 -3.57 -10.50
C LYS A 31 25.12 -5.05 -10.59
N GLN A 32 24.64 -5.67 -9.52
CA GLN A 32 24.15 -7.04 -9.56
C GLN A 32 22.86 -7.14 -10.38
N PHE A 33 21.97 -6.15 -10.28
CA PHE A 33 20.75 -6.01 -11.08
C PHE A 33 21.04 -5.78 -12.58
N VAL A 34 21.98 -4.89 -12.91
CA VAL A 34 22.40 -4.61 -14.30
C VAL A 34 23.21 -5.77 -14.89
N GLY A 35 24.11 -6.39 -14.10
CA GLY A 35 24.89 -7.56 -14.54
C GLY A 35 24.04 -8.82 -14.77
N SER A 36 22.89 -8.95 -14.11
CA SER A 36 21.91 -10.01 -14.39
C SER A 36 21.09 -9.78 -15.67
N LEU A 37 21.01 -8.53 -16.16
CA LEU A 37 20.36 -8.22 -17.43
C LEU A 37 21.30 -8.48 -18.62
N ASP A 38 22.60 -8.18 -18.49
CA ASP A 38 23.58 -8.37 -19.57
C ASP A 38 23.93 -9.86 -19.83
N THR A 39 23.72 -10.73 -18.85
CA THR A 39 23.94 -12.19 -19.00
C THR A 39 22.82 -12.91 -19.75
N PHE A 40 21.70 -12.22 -20.03
CA PHE A 40 20.57 -12.78 -20.80
C PHE A 40 20.57 -12.42 -22.29
N SER A 41 21.52 -11.61 -22.77
CA SER A 41 21.64 -11.26 -24.19
C SER A 41 22.59 -12.18 -25.00
N SER A 42 23.09 -13.29 -24.43
CA SER A 42 23.98 -14.19 -25.17
C SER A 42 23.61 -15.67 -25.01
N SER A 43 22.49 -16.08 -25.59
CA SER A 43 22.28 -17.48 -25.96
C SER A 43 21.26 -17.63 -27.08
N SER A 44 21.76 -17.76 -28.33
CA SER A 44 21.24 -18.66 -29.38
C SER A 44 22.06 -18.49 -30.68
N PRO A 45 22.13 -19.51 -31.54
CA PRO A 45 23.25 -20.43 -31.69
C PRO A 45 24.28 -20.01 -32.76
N THR A 46 25.51 -20.45 -32.56
CA THR A 46 26.61 -20.34 -33.54
C THR A 46 26.46 -21.30 -34.71
N THR A 47 26.53 -20.78 -35.94
CA THR A 47 27.28 -21.41 -37.06
C THR A 47 27.88 -20.34 -37.98
N SER A 48 29.21 -20.18 -37.85
CA SER A 48 30.24 -19.96 -38.88
C SER A 48 29.96 -19.08 -40.11
N THR A 49 30.68 -17.96 -40.24
CA THR A 49 31.86 -17.87 -41.14
C THR A 49 32.65 -16.58 -40.91
N ALA A 50 33.97 -16.68 -41.07
CA ALA A 50 34.99 -15.71 -40.69
C ALA A 50 35.17 -14.54 -41.67
N HIS A 51 35.61 -13.37 -41.20
CA HIS A 51 36.74 -12.63 -41.79
C HIS A 51 37.32 -11.50 -40.91
N LYS A 52 38.65 -11.33 -41.01
CA LYS A 52 39.58 -10.45 -40.27
C LYS A 52 39.46 -8.94 -40.60
N ARG A 53 39.78 -8.08 -39.62
CA ARG A 53 40.75 -6.93 -39.61
C ARG A 53 40.32 -5.90 -38.54
N SER A 54 41.09 -5.56 -37.50
CA SER A 54 42.35 -4.79 -37.42
C SER A 54 42.16 -3.26 -37.29
N THR A 55 42.92 -2.67 -36.36
CA THR A 55 43.24 -1.24 -36.08
C THR A 55 42.23 -0.46 -35.21
N LYS A 56 42.57 0.56 -34.40
CA LYS A 56 43.72 1.01 -33.55
C LYS A 56 43.29 2.41 -33.01
N SER A 57 43.79 2.84 -31.84
CA SER A 57 43.99 4.26 -31.42
C SER A 57 42.71 5.07 -31.04
N HIS A 58 42.63 6.04 -30.10
CA HIS A 58 43.52 6.80 -29.21
C HIS A 58 42.60 7.47 -28.14
N SER A 59 42.89 7.41 -26.83
CA SER A 59 43.63 8.38 -25.98
C SER A 59 42.86 9.61 -25.44
N LYS A 60 43.14 9.90 -24.14
CA LYS A 60 43.02 11.15 -23.33
C LYS A 60 41.80 11.21 -22.39
N ALA A 61 41.95 10.97 -21.07
CA ALA A 61 42.61 11.78 -20.01
C ALA A 61 41.86 13.11 -19.75
N SER A 62 41.11 13.22 -18.64
CA SER A 62 41.55 13.75 -17.31
C SER A 62 41.30 15.25 -17.19
N VAL A 63 40.45 15.70 -16.25
CA VAL A 63 40.75 16.77 -15.26
C VAL A 63 39.82 16.60 -14.04
N SER A 64 40.41 16.72 -12.85
CA SER A 64 39.83 16.63 -11.51
C SER A 64 39.48 17.99 -10.89
N ASN A 65 38.99 17.93 -9.64
CA ASN A 65 38.93 18.96 -8.58
C ASN A 65 37.55 19.59 -8.37
N ALA A 66 36.80 19.23 -7.32
CA ALA A 66 37.02 19.47 -5.88
C ALA A 66 36.74 20.93 -5.47
N PHE A 67 35.67 21.13 -4.70
CA PHE A 67 35.58 22.16 -3.65
C PHE A 67 34.61 21.68 -2.56
N SER A 68 35.13 21.63 -1.35
CA SER A 68 34.48 21.35 -0.07
C SER A 68 34.34 22.65 0.74
N ASP A 69 33.31 22.67 1.60
CA ASP A 69 33.12 23.46 2.83
C ASP A 69 32.99 25.00 2.78
N LEU A 70 31.90 25.54 3.36
CA LEU A 70 31.96 26.35 4.60
C LEU A 70 30.58 26.74 5.20
N ALA A 71 30.51 26.61 6.54
CA ALA A 71 29.86 27.46 7.55
C ALA A 71 28.32 27.59 7.71
N ILE A 72 27.83 26.85 8.72
CA ILE A 72 27.17 27.32 9.95
C ILE A 72 26.85 28.84 10.04
N LYS A 73 25.58 29.19 10.29
CA LYS A 73 25.21 30.31 11.18
C LYS A 73 23.85 30.11 11.87
N SER A 74 23.91 30.34 13.17
CA SER A 74 22.95 30.14 14.25
C SER A 74 21.72 31.05 14.17
N PHE A 75 20.58 30.60 14.73
CA PHE A 75 19.54 31.49 15.25
C PHE A 75 19.02 31.00 16.62
N LYS A 76 19.15 31.88 17.61
CA LYS A 76 18.66 31.87 19.01
C LYS A 76 18.36 33.38 19.23
N ILE A 77 17.20 33.85 19.69
CA ILE A 77 16.59 33.93 21.04
C ILE A 77 15.29 34.77 20.81
N TYR A 78 14.16 34.58 21.52
CA TYR A 78 13.74 35.45 22.65
C TYR A 78 12.60 34.82 23.46
N ALA A 79 12.81 34.74 24.78
CA ALA A 79 11.80 34.65 25.82
C ALA A 79 11.95 35.90 26.71
N PRO A 80 10.86 36.50 27.23
CA PRO A 80 10.96 37.53 28.25
C PRO A 80 10.86 36.93 29.66
N LEU A 81 11.73 37.42 30.53
CA LEU A 81 11.73 37.22 31.99
C LEU A 81 10.81 38.25 32.65
N TYR A 82 10.05 37.84 33.67
CA TYR A 82 9.64 38.69 34.79
C TYR A 82 9.65 37.88 36.11
N PRO A 83 9.99 38.50 37.26
CA PRO A 83 10.17 37.83 38.54
C PRO A 83 8.92 37.94 39.43
N GLY A 84 8.74 37.01 40.38
CA GLY A 84 7.72 37.17 41.43
C GLY A 84 7.39 35.88 42.17
N ASN A 85 7.75 35.84 43.44
CA ASN A 85 7.58 34.75 44.39
C ASN A 85 6.16 34.78 45.00
N THR A 86 5.39 33.69 44.92
CA THR A 86 4.29 33.39 45.86
C THR A 86 4.08 31.89 45.95
N SER A 87 4.25 31.36 47.17
CA SER A 87 3.90 30.02 47.61
C SER A 87 2.39 29.75 47.49
N LEU A 88 2.00 28.61 46.91
CA LEU A 88 0.68 27.96 47.06
C LEU A 88 0.76 26.51 46.51
N PRO A 89 -0.16 25.63 46.89
CA PRO A 89 0.08 24.39 47.63
C PRO A 89 0.39 23.20 46.72
N SER A 90 0.89 22.11 47.33
CA SER A 90 1.18 20.80 46.77
C SER A 90 0.29 20.44 45.58
N LEU A 91 0.82 20.65 44.38
CA LEU A 91 0.22 20.22 43.13
C LEU A 91 0.18 18.69 43.17
N ILE A 92 -1.01 18.13 43.35
CA ILE A 92 -1.28 16.73 43.03
C ILE A 92 -0.72 16.52 41.64
N LEU A 93 0.33 15.70 41.54
CA LEU A 93 0.93 15.32 40.28
C LEU A 93 -0.09 14.43 39.56
N LEU A 94 -1.07 15.06 38.92
CA LEU A 94 -1.83 14.41 37.86
C LEU A 94 -0.78 13.84 36.90
N PRO A 95 -0.91 12.58 36.46
CA PRO A 95 0.04 12.00 35.53
C PRO A 95 0.22 12.99 34.39
N LYS A 96 1.47 13.43 34.16
CA LYS A 96 1.80 14.15 32.93
C LYS A 96 1.18 13.34 31.80
N ALA A 97 0.17 13.87 31.13
CA ALA A 97 -0.33 13.28 29.91
C ALA A 97 0.90 13.10 29.01
N LYS A 98 1.26 11.84 28.69
CA LYS A 98 2.20 11.59 27.60
C LYS A 98 1.62 12.37 26.43
N MET A 99 2.34 13.36 25.90
CA MET A 99 1.90 14.03 24.68
C MET A 99 1.65 12.93 23.65
N GLY A 100 0.38 12.77 23.27
CA GLY A 100 -0.20 11.51 22.83
C GLY A 100 0.58 10.86 21.69
N GLN A 101 1.03 9.63 21.94
CA GLN A 101 1.53 8.75 20.90
C GLN A 101 0.39 8.53 19.89
N LEU A 102 0.67 8.74 18.60
CA LEU A 102 -0.32 8.48 17.57
C LEU A 102 -0.72 7.01 17.58
N HIS A 103 -2.01 6.73 17.39
CA HIS A 103 -2.57 5.39 17.28
C HIS A 103 -3.23 5.21 15.91
N VAL A 104 -2.77 4.22 15.15
CA VAL A 104 -3.32 3.89 13.84
C VAL A 104 -3.85 2.46 13.84
N PHE A 105 -5.08 2.31 13.38
CA PHE A 105 -5.70 1.03 13.10
C PHE A 105 -5.44 0.62 11.65
N PHE A 106 -5.18 -0.66 11.42
CA PHE A 106 -4.97 -1.27 10.12
C PHE A 106 -5.98 -2.38 9.93
N PHE A 107 -6.90 -2.24 8.99
CA PHE A 107 -7.97 -3.19 8.73
C PHE A 107 -7.86 -3.70 7.29
N PRO A 108 -7.06 -4.76 7.04
CA PRO A 108 -6.95 -5.40 5.73
C PRO A 108 -8.17 -6.28 5.42
N LEU A 109 -8.37 -6.57 4.13
CA LEU A 109 -9.15 -7.74 3.75
C LEU A 109 -8.48 -9.02 4.27
N MET A 110 -9.26 -9.98 4.75
CA MET A 110 -8.79 -11.32 5.12
C MET A 110 -8.43 -12.12 3.86
N ALA A 111 -7.35 -11.70 3.21
CA ALA A 111 -6.75 -12.30 2.03
C ALA A 111 -5.23 -12.11 2.13
N HIS A 112 -4.43 -13.14 1.89
CA HIS A 112 -2.99 -13.11 2.11
C HIS A 112 -2.27 -11.93 1.43
N GLY A 113 -2.63 -11.67 0.17
CA GLY A 113 -2.08 -10.55 -0.61
C GLY A 113 -2.40 -9.16 -0.04
N HIS A 114 -3.38 -9.03 0.84
CA HIS A 114 -3.73 -7.79 1.54
C HIS A 114 -3.17 -7.76 2.97
N MET A 115 -3.27 -8.88 3.69
CA MET A 115 -2.81 -9.03 5.07
C MET A 115 -1.30 -8.81 5.20
N ILE A 116 -0.49 -9.44 4.35
CA ILE A 116 0.98 -9.37 4.42
C ILE A 116 1.50 -7.93 4.24
N PRO A 117 1.18 -7.22 3.14
CA PRO A 117 1.67 -5.85 2.99
C PRO A 117 1.06 -4.89 4.02
N THR A 118 -0.15 -5.16 4.53
CA THR A 118 -0.71 -4.34 5.61
C THR A 118 0.07 -4.50 6.92
N LEU A 119 0.51 -5.71 7.26
CA LEU A 119 1.41 -5.95 8.38
C LEU A 119 2.73 -5.19 8.21
N ASP A 120 3.31 -5.20 7.01
CA ASP A 120 4.54 -4.46 6.73
C ASP A 120 4.35 -2.95 6.88
N ILE A 121 3.22 -2.41 6.42
CA ILE A 121 2.87 -0.99 6.64
C ILE A 121 2.72 -0.71 8.14
N ALA A 122 2.05 -1.57 8.89
CA ALA A 122 1.90 -1.42 10.33
C ALA A 122 3.27 -1.41 11.04
N LYS A 123 4.21 -2.28 10.64
CA LYS A 123 5.60 -2.27 11.12
C LYS A 123 6.30 -0.95 10.78
N LEU A 124 6.15 -0.43 9.57
CA LEU A 124 6.74 0.86 9.16
C LEU A 124 6.21 2.03 10.01
N PHE A 125 4.94 2.00 10.42
CA PHE A 125 4.36 2.99 11.33
C PHE A 125 4.90 2.81 12.76
N ALA A 126 4.91 1.56 13.25
CA ALA A 126 5.45 1.22 14.57
C ALA A 126 6.92 1.66 14.74
N ALA A 127 7.74 1.45 13.71
CA ALA A 127 9.14 1.88 13.67
C ALA A 127 9.34 3.41 13.80
N ARG A 128 8.27 4.20 13.65
CA ARG A 128 8.25 5.66 13.80
C ARG A 128 7.59 6.13 15.10
N GLY A 129 7.43 5.22 16.06
CA GLY A 129 6.84 5.51 17.37
C GLY A 129 5.32 5.63 17.34
N VAL A 130 4.65 5.09 16.31
CA VAL A 130 3.19 5.07 16.22
C VAL A 130 2.66 3.76 16.77
N LYS A 131 1.74 3.83 17.73
CA LYS A 131 1.00 2.64 18.17
C LYS A 131 0.20 2.10 16.99
N SER A 132 0.44 0.85 16.61
CA SER A 132 -0.11 0.26 15.39
C SER A 132 -0.94 -0.98 15.72
N THR A 133 -2.24 -0.97 15.47
CA THR A 133 -3.12 -2.09 15.80
C THR A 133 -3.73 -2.68 14.53
N ILE A 134 -3.53 -3.98 14.31
CA ILE A 134 -4.12 -4.71 13.19
C ILE A 134 -5.47 -5.26 13.63
N ILE A 135 -6.50 -4.96 12.88
CA ILE A 135 -7.83 -5.54 13.02
C ILE A 135 -7.91 -6.75 12.10
N THR A 136 -8.29 -7.90 12.62
CA THR A 136 -8.43 -9.16 11.88
C THR A 136 -9.59 -9.98 12.45
N THR A 137 -9.74 -11.23 12.04
CA THR A 137 -10.73 -12.17 12.54
C THR A 137 -10.05 -13.31 13.32
N PRO A 138 -10.76 -14.04 14.21
CA PRO A 138 -10.17 -15.09 15.04
C PRO A 138 -9.31 -16.10 14.26
N MET A 139 -9.78 -16.58 13.11
CA MET A 139 -9.06 -17.58 12.31
C MET A 139 -7.82 -17.02 11.62
N ASN A 140 -7.70 -15.69 11.48
CA ASN A 140 -6.57 -15.03 10.83
C ASN A 140 -5.55 -14.44 11.82
N VAL A 141 -5.77 -14.52 13.14
CA VAL A 141 -4.84 -13.98 14.17
C VAL A 141 -3.44 -14.56 14.05
N HIS A 142 -3.35 -15.86 13.78
CA HIS A 142 -2.09 -16.59 13.72
C HIS A 142 -1.13 -16.06 12.64
N PHE A 143 -1.64 -15.38 11.59
CA PHE A 143 -0.82 -14.74 10.56
C PHE A 143 -0.04 -13.53 11.07
N PHE A 144 -0.57 -12.82 12.07
CA PHE A 144 0.02 -11.60 12.60
C PHE A 144 0.76 -11.83 13.92
N GLN A 145 0.29 -12.76 14.73
CA GLN A 145 0.69 -12.91 16.13
C GLN A 145 2.20 -12.92 16.34
N LYS A 146 2.93 -13.84 15.69
CA LYS A 146 4.39 -13.95 15.85
C LYS A 146 5.13 -12.67 15.45
N SER A 147 4.67 -12.02 14.38
CA SER A 147 5.32 -10.81 13.86
C SER A 147 5.06 -9.61 14.76
N VAL A 148 3.85 -9.50 15.32
CA VAL A 148 3.48 -8.48 16.32
C VAL A 148 4.27 -8.68 17.61
N GLU A 149 4.35 -9.91 18.13
CA GLU A 149 5.13 -10.25 19.33
C GLU A 149 6.61 -9.87 19.16
N ARG A 150 7.22 -10.23 18.03
CA ARG A 150 8.61 -9.86 17.72
C ARG A 150 8.81 -8.35 17.64
N THR A 151 7.90 -7.66 16.97
CA THR A 151 8.00 -6.20 16.83
C THR A 151 7.87 -5.51 18.19
N ASN A 152 7.04 -6.05 19.08
CA ASN A 152 6.94 -5.60 20.48
C ASN A 152 8.21 -5.87 21.29
N GLN A 153 8.86 -7.03 21.09
CA GLN A 153 10.15 -7.34 21.73
C GLN A 153 11.27 -6.37 21.32
N MET A 154 11.18 -5.79 20.12
CA MET A 154 12.10 -4.73 19.66
C MET A 154 11.80 -3.35 20.26
N GLY A 155 10.79 -3.24 21.15
CA GLY A 155 10.42 -1.99 21.83
C GLY A 155 9.44 -1.11 21.07
N PHE A 156 8.85 -1.60 19.98
CA PHE A 156 7.76 -0.92 19.28
C PHE A 156 6.40 -1.30 19.89
N GLU A 157 5.34 -0.55 19.56
CA GLU A 157 4.00 -0.82 20.09
C GLU A 157 3.05 -1.26 18.98
N MET A 158 2.82 -2.57 18.89
CA MET A 158 1.88 -3.21 18.01
C MET A 158 0.84 -4.04 18.78
N GLY A 159 -0.38 -4.10 18.26
CA GLY A 159 -1.46 -4.90 18.82
C GLY A 159 -2.31 -5.57 17.75
N ILE A 160 -3.14 -6.52 18.19
CA ILE A 160 -4.15 -7.19 17.36
C ILE A 160 -5.50 -6.99 18.03
N LEU A 161 -6.52 -6.66 17.24
CA LEU A 161 -7.93 -6.69 17.63
C LEU A 161 -8.67 -7.64 16.71
N THR A 162 -9.60 -8.42 17.27
CA THR A 162 -10.40 -9.38 16.53
C THR A 162 -11.84 -8.91 16.39
N LEU A 163 -12.38 -9.04 15.18
CA LEU A 163 -13.81 -8.94 14.91
C LEU A 163 -14.35 -10.33 14.60
N GLU A 164 -15.45 -10.72 15.23
CA GLU A 164 -16.14 -11.98 14.93
C GLU A 164 -16.59 -11.98 13.47
N PHE A 165 -16.16 -12.98 12.70
CA PHE A 165 -16.53 -13.11 11.30
C PHE A 165 -17.87 -13.85 11.16
N PRO A 166 -18.90 -13.26 10.55
CA PRO A 166 -20.24 -13.83 10.54
C PRO A 166 -20.43 -14.91 9.45
N ALA A 167 -19.54 -15.90 9.37
CA ALA A 167 -19.58 -16.97 8.36
C ALA A 167 -20.92 -17.71 8.34
N ALA A 168 -21.39 -18.17 9.51
CA ALA A 168 -22.64 -18.91 9.62
C ALA A 168 -23.86 -18.09 9.16
N ALA A 169 -23.88 -16.78 9.41
CA ALA A 169 -25.00 -15.90 9.05
C ALA A 169 -25.17 -15.72 7.54
N VAL A 170 -24.13 -16.01 6.75
CA VAL A 170 -24.16 -15.94 5.29
C VAL A 170 -24.09 -17.33 4.62
N GLY A 171 -24.10 -18.40 5.41
CA GLY A 171 -24.02 -19.78 4.91
C GLY A 171 -22.63 -20.16 4.38
N LEU A 172 -21.57 -19.57 4.92
CA LEU A 172 -20.20 -20.05 4.71
C LEU A 172 -19.87 -21.18 5.70
N PRO A 173 -18.97 -22.12 5.35
CA PRO A 173 -18.48 -23.13 6.26
C PRO A 173 -17.86 -22.52 7.53
N GLU A 174 -18.00 -23.22 8.66
CA GLU A 174 -17.33 -22.83 9.91
C GLU A 174 -15.81 -22.75 9.70
N GLY A 175 -15.19 -21.68 10.22
CA GLY A 175 -13.76 -21.41 10.05
C GLY A 175 -13.35 -20.86 8.68
N CYS A 176 -14.28 -20.66 7.75
CA CYS A 176 -14.05 -19.96 6.48
C CYS A 176 -14.14 -18.44 6.70
N GLU A 177 -13.02 -17.84 7.10
CA GLU A 177 -12.90 -16.40 7.37
C GLU A 177 -11.90 -15.69 6.44
N SER A 178 -11.31 -16.42 5.48
CA SER A 178 -10.38 -15.88 4.49
C SER A 178 -10.86 -16.11 3.06
N ALA A 179 -10.58 -15.14 2.19
CA ALA A 179 -10.80 -15.25 0.75
C ALA A 179 -9.96 -16.40 0.13
N ASP A 180 -8.83 -16.76 0.76
CA ASP A 180 -7.97 -17.85 0.31
C ASP A 180 -8.56 -19.25 0.58
N GLN A 181 -9.65 -19.33 1.35
CA GLN A 181 -10.36 -20.57 1.69
C GLN A 181 -11.61 -20.80 0.81
N LEU A 182 -11.91 -19.90 -0.12
CA LEU A 182 -13.07 -20.01 -1.00
C LEU A 182 -12.80 -21.07 -2.08
N THR A 183 -13.61 -22.13 -2.10
CA THR A 183 -13.41 -23.28 -3.00
C THR A 183 -14.44 -23.36 -4.13
N SER A 184 -15.44 -22.47 -4.15
CA SER A 184 -16.47 -22.41 -5.20
C SER A 184 -16.95 -20.98 -5.41
N ASP A 185 -17.46 -20.71 -6.62
CA ASP A 185 -17.87 -19.37 -7.06
C ASP A 185 -19.02 -18.79 -6.22
N ASP A 186 -19.90 -19.65 -5.69
CA ASP A 186 -21.03 -19.22 -4.84
C ASP A 186 -20.60 -18.74 -3.45
N MET A 187 -19.37 -19.07 -3.01
CA MET A 187 -18.86 -18.65 -1.71
C MET A 187 -18.41 -17.19 -1.72
N PHE A 188 -17.95 -16.66 -2.86
CA PHE A 188 -17.43 -15.30 -2.93
C PHE A 188 -18.49 -14.23 -2.62
N PRO A 189 -19.71 -14.26 -3.19
CA PRO A 189 -20.78 -13.33 -2.80
C PRO A 189 -21.13 -13.42 -1.31
N LYS A 190 -21.11 -14.63 -0.73
CA LYS A 190 -21.36 -14.85 0.72
C LYS A 190 -20.25 -14.22 1.55
N PHE A 191 -18.99 -14.38 1.15
CA PHE A 191 -17.83 -13.76 1.80
C PHE A 191 -17.91 -12.23 1.79
N ILE A 192 -18.24 -11.63 0.64
CA ILE A 192 -18.44 -10.17 0.53
C ILE A 192 -19.59 -9.69 1.44
N LYS A 193 -20.67 -10.47 1.54
CA LYS A 193 -21.77 -10.18 2.47
C LYS A 193 -21.31 -10.21 3.93
N ALA A 194 -20.53 -11.22 4.34
CA ALA A 194 -19.99 -11.32 5.69
C ALA A 194 -19.01 -10.17 6.00
N VAL A 195 -18.15 -9.81 5.05
CA VAL A 195 -17.29 -8.63 5.11
C VAL A 195 -18.10 -7.35 5.35
N THR A 196 -19.22 -7.17 4.64
CA THR A 196 -20.08 -5.99 4.82
C THR A 196 -20.69 -5.94 6.23
N MET A 197 -21.02 -7.10 6.81
CA MET A 197 -21.54 -7.20 8.18
C MET A 197 -20.50 -6.82 9.25
N LEU A 198 -19.20 -6.75 8.92
CA LEU A 198 -18.15 -6.24 9.83
C LEU A 198 -18.25 -4.72 10.07
N GLN A 199 -19.14 -4.03 9.35
CA GLN A 199 -19.39 -2.60 9.55
C GLN A 199 -19.76 -2.24 10.99
N TYR A 200 -20.73 -2.96 11.55
CA TYR A 200 -21.19 -2.71 12.92
C TYR A 200 -20.12 -2.98 13.99
N PRO A 201 -19.42 -4.14 14.01
CA PRO A 201 -18.37 -4.36 15.00
C PRO A 201 -17.18 -3.41 14.81
N LEU A 202 -16.83 -3.00 13.58
CA LEU A 202 -15.82 -1.96 13.36
C LEU A 202 -16.24 -0.62 14.00
N GLU A 203 -17.50 -0.21 13.79
CA GLU A 203 -18.04 1.03 14.36
C GLU A 203 -17.90 1.07 15.88
N ARG A 204 -18.25 -0.04 16.55
CA ARG A 204 -18.13 -0.15 18.00
C ARG A 204 -16.69 0.00 18.50
N ILE A 205 -15.73 -0.69 17.88
CA ILE A 205 -14.33 -0.59 18.34
C ILE A 205 -13.73 0.79 18.08
N LEU A 206 -14.17 1.48 17.02
CA LEU A 206 -13.73 2.85 16.76
C LEU A 206 -14.31 3.84 17.78
N ASP A 207 -15.54 3.64 18.23
CA ASP A 207 -16.14 4.44 19.31
C ASP A 207 -15.42 4.23 20.65
N GLU A 208 -15.12 2.97 20.97
CA GLU A 208 -14.50 2.56 22.24
C GLU A 208 -13.01 2.97 22.33
N VAL A 209 -12.22 2.73 21.27
CA VAL A 209 -10.75 2.92 21.31
C VAL A 209 -10.30 4.29 20.79
N ARG A 210 -11.05 4.89 19.86
CA ARG A 210 -10.77 6.22 19.27
C ARG A 210 -9.32 6.38 18.74
N PRO A 211 -8.87 5.56 17.76
CA PRO A 211 -7.57 5.77 17.13
C PRO A 211 -7.52 7.11 16.36
N ASP A 212 -6.32 7.62 16.12
CA ASP A 212 -6.12 8.86 15.34
C ASP A 212 -6.40 8.66 13.83
N TYR A 213 -6.15 7.46 13.31
CA TYR A 213 -6.35 7.10 11.90
C TYR A 213 -6.83 5.66 11.74
N LEU A 214 -7.57 5.43 10.66
CA LEU A 214 -7.89 4.10 10.16
C LEU A 214 -7.28 3.92 8.76
N VAL A 215 -6.37 2.98 8.60
CA VAL A 215 -5.98 2.44 7.29
C VAL A 215 -6.86 1.24 7.02
N ALA A 216 -7.74 1.34 6.03
CA ALA A 216 -8.68 0.27 5.71
C ALA A 216 -8.59 -0.11 4.24
N ASP A 217 -8.74 -1.41 3.98
CA ASP A 217 -8.74 -2.00 2.65
C ASP A 217 -9.76 -1.32 1.72
N ILE A 218 -9.42 -1.24 0.43
CA ILE A 218 -10.29 -0.72 -0.62
C ILE A 218 -11.66 -1.43 -0.66
N ILE A 219 -11.73 -2.71 -0.28
CA ILE A 219 -12.98 -3.49 -0.27
C ILE A 219 -13.98 -3.04 0.78
N PHE A 220 -13.59 -2.16 1.70
CA PHE A 220 -14.47 -1.64 2.74
C PHE A 220 -14.88 -0.18 2.46
N PRO A 221 -15.50 0.22 1.33
CA PRO A 221 -15.79 1.64 1.07
C PRO A 221 -16.62 2.29 2.19
N TRP A 222 -17.48 1.51 2.84
CA TRP A 222 -18.28 1.91 4.01
C TRP A 222 -17.44 2.35 5.22
N ALA A 223 -16.17 1.93 5.34
CA ALA A 223 -15.32 2.29 6.48
C ALA A 223 -15.01 3.80 6.52
N THR A 224 -15.18 4.52 5.41
CA THR A 224 -15.01 5.99 5.38
C THR A 224 -16.11 6.66 6.18
N GLU A 225 -17.36 6.26 5.97
CA GLU A 225 -18.52 6.79 6.68
C GLU A 225 -18.50 6.39 8.15
N VAL A 226 -18.14 5.14 8.45
CA VAL A 226 -18.01 4.65 9.83
C VAL A 226 -16.95 5.46 10.60
N ALA A 227 -15.76 5.64 10.04
CA ALA A 227 -14.69 6.40 10.71
C ALA A 227 -15.06 7.89 10.87
N ALA A 228 -15.78 8.46 9.90
CA ALA A 228 -16.23 9.86 9.94
C ALA A 228 -17.17 10.16 11.11
N LYS A 229 -18.01 9.20 11.56
CA LYS A 229 -18.88 9.35 12.75
C LYS A 229 -18.10 9.75 14.00
N PHE A 230 -16.83 9.35 14.08
CA PHE A 230 -15.96 9.59 15.23
C PHE A 230 -14.87 10.62 14.94
N ASN A 231 -14.94 11.34 13.81
CA ASN A 231 -13.91 12.25 13.31
C ASN A 231 -12.55 11.58 13.06
N ILE A 232 -12.56 10.29 12.71
CA ILE A 232 -11.35 9.52 12.42
C ILE A 232 -11.08 9.58 10.91
N PRO A 233 -9.97 10.20 10.45
CA PRO A 233 -9.58 10.18 9.05
C PRO A 233 -9.22 8.77 8.59
N ARG A 234 -9.84 8.33 7.49
CA ARG A 234 -9.54 7.06 6.83
C ARG A 234 -8.53 7.22 5.69
N LEU A 235 -7.53 6.35 5.65
CA LEU A 235 -6.68 6.09 4.49
C LEU A 235 -7.09 4.78 3.81
N VAL A 236 -7.11 4.79 2.49
CA VAL A 236 -7.38 3.60 1.66
C VAL A 236 -6.06 2.89 1.36
N PHE A 237 -6.07 1.56 1.38
CA PHE A 237 -4.97 0.73 0.91
C PHE A 237 -5.47 -0.29 -0.12
N HIS A 238 -4.81 -0.35 -1.29
CA HIS A 238 -5.18 -1.26 -2.39
C HIS A 238 -4.27 -2.46 -2.53
N GLY A 239 -2.98 -2.34 -2.20
CA GLY A 239 -1.98 -3.38 -2.48
C GLY A 239 -1.49 -3.47 -3.94
N THR A 240 -1.76 -2.47 -4.79
CA THR A 240 -1.41 -2.47 -6.22
C THR A 240 -0.57 -1.25 -6.65
N SER A 241 -0.16 -1.20 -7.92
CA SER A 241 0.62 -0.09 -8.53
C SER A 241 -0.25 1.12 -8.91
N PHE A 242 0.37 2.30 -9.05
CA PHE A 242 -0.33 3.46 -9.59
C PHE A 242 -0.81 3.22 -11.02
N PHE A 243 -0.02 2.52 -11.85
CA PHE A 243 -0.42 2.12 -13.19
C PHE A 243 -1.80 1.45 -13.18
N ALA A 244 -1.97 0.40 -12.37
CA ALA A 244 -3.21 -0.36 -12.31
C ALA A 244 -4.36 0.48 -11.75
N LEU A 245 -4.09 1.35 -10.76
CA LEU A 245 -5.09 2.27 -10.23
C LEU A 245 -5.60 3.25 -11.30
N CYS A 246 -4.70 3.82 -12.09
CA CYS A 246 -5.02 4.76 -13.17
C CYS A 246 -5.76 4.05 -14.32
N ALA A 247 -5.24 2.91 -14.77
CA ALA A 247 -5.86 2.13 -15.84
C ALA A 247 -7.28 1.70 -15.47
N SER A 248 -7.46 1.13 -14.27
CA SER A 248 -8.78 0.70 -13.77
C SER A 248 -9.76 1.86 -13.66
N GLU A 249 -9.32 3.05 -13.24
CA GLU A 249 -10.21 4.22 -13.16
C GLU A 249 -10.59 4.75 -14.55
N ASN A 250 -9.65 4.83 -15.48
CA ASN A 250 -9.96 5.26 -16.85
C ASN A 250 -10.87 4.25 -17.57
N MET A 251 -10.68 2.94 -17.36
CA MET A 251 -11.60 1.90 -17.83
C MET A 251 -13.02 2.11 -17.29
N ARG A 252 -13.16 2.43 -16.00
CA ARG A 252 -14.47 2.70 -15.37
C ARG A 252 -15.15 3.95 -15.93
N LEU A 253 -14.39 5.03 -16.12
CA LEU A 253 -14.91 6.33 -16.55
C LEU A 253 -15.32 6.33 -18.03
N TYR A 254 -14.48 5.75 -18.89
CA TYR A 254 -14.65 5.86 -20.34
C TYR A 254 -15.27 4.63 -20.99
N LYS A 255 -15.20 3.46 -20.33
CA LYS A 255 -15.74 2.19 -20.83
C LYS A 255 -15.35 1.88 -22.30
N PRO A 256 -14.05 1.99 -22.69
CA PRO A 256 -13.62 1.83 -24.09
C PRO A 256 -13.89 0.44 -24.65
N GLN A 257 -14.05 -0.57 -23.80
CA GLN A 257 -14.43 -1.92 -24.21
C GLN A 257 -15.82 -1.98 -24.86
N GLY A 258 -16.70 -1.02 -24.60
CA GLY A 258 -18.01 -0.93 -25.25
C GLY A 258 -17.95 -0.53 -26.72
N GLU A 259 -16.81 -0.02 -27.19
CA GLU A 259 -16.62 0.48 -28.56
C GLU A 259 -16.16 -0.61 -29.54
N VAL A 260 -15.68 -1.75 -29.03
CA VAL A 260 -15.19 -2.86 -29.86
C VAL A 260 -16.22 -3.96 -30.04
N SER A 261 -16.17 -4.60 -31.22
CA SER A 261 -17.18 -5.55 -31.70
C SER A 261 -16.91 -7.00 -31.29
N SER A 262 -15.66 -7.37 -31.04
CA SER A 262 -15.25 -8.74 -30.65
C SER A 262 -14.39 -8.76 -29.40
N ASP A 263 -14.26 -9.93 -28.77
CA ASP A 263 -13.57 -10.06 -27.48
C ASP A 263 -12.04 -9.93 -27.59
N ASP A 264 -11.49 -10.24 -28.76
CA ASP A 264 -10.05 -10.18 -29.05
C ASP A 264 -9.63 -8.86 -29.73
N GLU A 265 -10.59 -7.99 -30.07
CA GLU A 265 -10.30 -6.71 -30.71
C GLU A 265 -9.61 -5.76 -29.71
N PRO A 266 -8.39 -5.28 -30.02
CA PRO A 266 -7.66 -4.41 -29.11
C PRO A 266 -8.22 -2.98 -29.12
N PHE A 267 -8.44 -2.42 -27.93
CA PHE A 267 -8.80 -1.02 -27.73
C PHE A 267 -7.73 -0.31 -26.88
N LEU A 268 -7.65 1.01 -27.02
CA LEU A 268 -6.79 1.85 -26.19
C LEU A 268 -7.49 2.20 -24.87
N VAL A 269 -6.75 2.16 -23.76
CA VAL A 269 -7.21 2.75 -22.50
C VAL A 269 -7.04 4.28 -22.60
N PRO A 270 -8.12 5.07 -22.55
CA PRO A 270 -8.03 6.51 -22.75
C PRO A 270 -7.20 7.20 -21.67
N ASP A 271 -6.65 8.36 -22.00
CA ASP A 271 -6.01 9.34 -21.09
C ASP A 271 -4.83 8.84 -20.24
N LEU A 272 -4.33 7.62 -20.43
CA LEU A 272 -3.12 7.19 -19.74
C LEU A 272 -1.87 7.91 -20.28
N PRO A 273 -0.84 8.10 -19.44
CA PRO A 273 0.45 8.67 -19.88
C PRO A 273 1.09 7.92 -21.06
N HIS A 274 0.80 6.62 -21.19
CA HIS A 274 1.28 5.78 -22.27
C HIS A 274 0.11 5.14 -23.02
N GLN A 275 0.34 4.79 -24.30
CA GLN A 275 -0.63 4.04 -25.09
C GLN A 275 -0.67 2.58 -24.63
N ILE A 276 -1.68 2.25 -23.83
CA ILE A 276 -1.94 0.88 -23.38
C ILE A 276 -3.10 0.31 -24.17
N LYS A 277 -2.87 -0.85 -24.79
CA LYS A 277 -3.91 -1.61 -25.48
C LYS A 277 -4.34 -2.80 -24.62
N LEU A 278 -5.64 -3.01 -24.52
CA LEU A 278 -6.25 -4.17 -23.89
C LEU A 278 -7.28 -4.80 -24.82
N THR A 279 -7.65 -6.05 -24.56
CA THR A 279 -8.79 -6.73 -25.16
C THR A 279 -9.85 -7.02 -24.08
N LYS A 280 -11.09 -7.34 -24.48
CA LYS A 280 -12.15 -7.73 -23.53
C LYS A 280 -11.80 -9.02 -22.78
N MET A 281 -11.04 -9.92 -23.41
CA MET A 281 -10.53 -11.14 -22.79
C MET A 281 -9.58 -10.89 -21.61
N GLN A 282 -8.97 -9.71 -21.54
CA GLN A 282 -8.11 -9.30 -20.41
C GLN A 282 -8.89 -8.64 -19.25
N LEU A 283 -10.21 -8.47 -19.41
CA LEU A 283 -11.09 -7.90 -18.39
C LEU A 283 -11.81 -9.00 -17.60
N SER A 284 -12.25 -8.66 -16.39
CA SER A 284 -13.18 -9.52 -15.63
C SER A 284 -14.50 -9.72 -16.37
N GLU A 285 -15.21 -10.81 -16.06
CA GLU A 285 -16.48 -11.15 -16.70
C GLU A 285 -17.51 -10.01 -16.56
N ASP A 286 -17.67 -9.48 -15.34
CA ASP A 286 -18.55 -8.34 -15.04
C ASP A 286 -18.20 -7.06 -15.85
N GLU A 287 -16.93 -6.84 -16.17
CA GLU A 287 -16.50 -5.70 -16.98
C GLU A 287 -16.71 -5.91 -18.48
N ARG A 288 -16.68 -7.17 -18.91
CA ARG A 288 -16.84 -7.59 -20.30
C ARG A 288 -18.30 -7.58 -20.72
N ASP A 289 -19.18 -8.12 -19.89
CA ASP A 289 -20.61 -8.24 -20.17
C ASP A 289 -21.41 -6.98 -19.79
N GLY A 290 -20.80 -6.09 -19.00
CA GLY A 290 -21.45 -4.87 -18.50
C GLY A 290 -22.56 -5.16 -17.49
N SER A 291 -22.51 -6.30 -16.82
CA SER A 291 -23.50 -6.72 -15.84
C SER A 291 -23.47 -5.84 -14.58
N GLU A 292 -24.66 -5.50 -14.10
CA GLU A 292 -24.86 -4.70 -12.89
C GLU A 292 -24.87 -5.60 -11.64
N SER A 293 -23.77 -6.32 -11.40
CA SER A 293 -23.60 -7.19 -10.23
C SER A 293 -23.47 -6.37 -8.94
N ASP A 294 -23.81 -6.97 -7.79
CA ASP A 294 -23.58 -6.30 -6.50
C ASP A 294 -22.09 -6.07 -6.22
N PHE A 295 -21.23 -6.92 -6.79
CA PHE A 295 -19.79 -6.74 -6.75
C PHE A 295 -19.33 -5.54 -7.61
N MET A 296 -19.91 -5.33 -8.78
CA MET A 296 -19.67 -4.13 -9.60
C MET A 296 -20.05 -2.85 -8.83
N LYS A 297 -21.22 -2.84 -8.17
CA LYS A 297 -21.63 -1.71 -7.31
C LYS A 297 -20.63 -1.47 -6.17
N LEU A 298 -20.11 -2.54 -5.56
CA LEU A 298 -19.05 -2.44 -4.54
C LEU A 298 -17.77 -1.83 -5.12
N ARG A 299 -17.33 -2.26 -6.32
CA ARG A 299 -16.14 -1.71 -7.00
C ARG A 299 -16.30 -0.23 -7.33
N ILE A 300 -17.48 0.20 -7.77
CA ILE A 300 -17.78 1.63 -8.00
C ILE A 300 -17.63 2.41 -6.70
N LYS A 301 -18.28 1.96 -5.61
CA LYS A 301 -18.17 2.61 -4.29
C LYS A 301 -16.74 2.62 -3.76
N ALA A 302 -15.98 1.55 -3.99
CA ALA A 302 -14.57 1.46 -3.66
C ALA A 302 -13.76 2.56 -4.36
N LYS A 303 -13.91 2.72 -5.68
CA LYS A 303 -13.23 3.79 -6.44
C LYS A 303 -13.62 5.19 -5.99
N GLU A 304 -14.91 5.41 -5.71
CA GLU A 304 -15.39 6.68 -5.15
C GLU A 304 -14.81 6.96 -3.76
N SER A 305 -14.58 5.91 -2.96
CA SER A 305 -13.99 6.05 -1.63
C SER A 305 -12.56 6.58 -1.63
N GLU A 306 -11.82 6.46 -2.73
CA GLU A 306 -10.49 7.06 -2.87
C GLU A 306 -10.54 8.60 -2.75
N LEU A 307 -11.63 9.23 -3.23
CA LEU A 307 -11.84 10.67 -3.20
C LEU A 307 -12.49 11.15 -1.90
N SER A 308 -13.43 10.37 -1.34
CA SER A 308 -14.13 10.75 -0.10
C SER A 308 -13.32 10.44 1.17
N SER A 309 -12.33 9.55 1.09
CA SER A 309 -11.38 9.28 2.17
C SER A 309 -10.34 10.39 2.32
N TYR A 310 -9.56 10.36 3.41
CA TYR A 310 -8.49 11.33 3.62
C TYR A 310 -7.35 11.20 2.60
N GLY A 311 -7.17 10.02 2.03
CA GLY A 311 -6.26 9.74 0.93
C GLY A 311 -5.88 8.26 0.82
N VAL A 312 -4.86 7.96 0.02
CA VAL A 312 -4.46 6.60 -0.36
C VAL A 312 -3.01 6.33 0.02
N ILE A 313 -2.76 5.18 0.63
CA ILE A 313 -1.42 4.61 0.79
C ILE A 313 -1.15 3.68 -0.39
N ALA A 314 -0.05 3.90 -1.09
CA ALA A 314 0.40 3.06 -2.21
C ALA A 314 1.67 2.29 -1.82
N ASN A 315 1.64 0.97 -2.02
CA ASN A 315 2.83 0.12 -1.93
C ASN A 315 3.60 0.18 -3.26
N SER A 316 4.19 1.34 -3.52
CA SER A 316 5.04 1.62 -4.67
C SER A 316 6.08 2.68 -4.27
N PHE A 317 7.03 2.99 -5.15
CA PHE A 317 7.99 4.08 -4.99
C PHE A 317 7.97 4.97 -6.24
N TYR A 318 8.24 6.26 -6.06
CA TYR A 318 7.98 7.27 -7.09
C TYR A 318 8.78 7.03 -8.38
N GLU A 319 10.03 6.62 -8.24
CA GLU A 319 10.95 6.37 -9.35
C GLU A 319 10.54 5.16 -10.22
N LEU A 320 9.67 4.27 -9.71
CA LEU A 320 9.19 3.12 -10.47
C LEU A 320 8.20 3.52 -11.57
N GLU A 321 7.31 4.46 -11.25
CA GLU A 321 6.13 4.77 -12.07
C GLU A 321 5.74 6.25 -11.96
N THR A 322 6.72 7.13 -12.13
CA THR A 322 6.62 8.58 -11.92
C THR A 322 5.42 9.20 -12.63
N GLU A 323 5.21 8.90 -13.91
CA GLU A 323 4.10 9.47 -14.69
C GLU A 323 2.73 9.01 -14.19
N TYR A 324 2.61 7.77 -13.71
CA TYR A 324 1.36 7.27 -13.14
C TYR A 324 1.13 7.78 -11.72
N ALA A 325 2.18 7.93 -10.91
CA ALA A 325 2.09 8.56 -9.60
C ALA A 325 1.65 10.03 -9.71
N ASP A 326 2.12 10.75 -10.73
CA ASP A 326 1.72 12.11 -11.01
C ASP A 326 0.33 12.18 -11.65
N TYR A 327 0.00 11.28 -12.57
CA TYR A 327 -1.34 11.18 -13.14
C TYR A 327 -2.39 10.93 -12.05
N TYR A 328 -2.16 9.97 -11.15
CA TYR A 328 -3.06 9.64 -10.05
C TYR A 328 -3.34 10.85 -9.13
N ARG A 329 -2.30 11.62 -8.82
CA ARG A 329 -2.42 12.79 -7.92
C ARG A 329 -2.95 14.03 -8.61
N ASN A 330 -2.48 14.31 -9.81
CA ASN A 330 -2.68 15.59 -10.48
C ASN A 330 -3.84 15.56 -11.48
N VAL A 331 -4.05 14.44 -12.18
CA VAL A 331 -5.16 14.29 -13.14
C VAL A 331 -6.37 13.70 -12.45
N LEU A 332 -6.22 12.53 -11.80
CA LEU A 332 -7.30 11.89 -11.07
C LEU A 332 -7.62 12.57 -9.72
N LYS A 333 -6.81 13.55 -9.28
CA LYS A 333 -7.03 14.34 -8.05
C LYS A 333 -7.06 13.53 -6.76
N ARG A 334 -6.40 12.37 -6.70
CA ARG A 334 -6.29 11.58 -5.46
C ARG A 334 -5.14 12.06 -4.60
N ARG A 335 -5.39 12.25 -3.31
CA ARG A 335 -4.31 12.47 -2.35
C ARG A 335 -3.64 11.14 -2.03
N ALA A 336 -2.38 10.97 -2.40
CA ALA A 336 -1.68 9.69 -2.24
C ALA A 336 -0.27 9.83 -1.68
N TRP A 337 0.17 8.79 -0.96
CA TRP A 337 1.54 8.62 -0.49
C TRP A 337 2.07 7.24 -0.88
N HIS A 338 3.14 7.22 -1.65
CA HIS A 338 3.90 6.02 -1.98
C HIS A 338 4.88 5.71 -0.84
N ILE A 339 4.81 4.54 -0.23
CA ILE A 339 5.66 4.16 0.91
C ILE A 339 6.34 2.81 0.71
N GLY A 340 6.29 2.28 -0.52
CA GLY A 340 6.83 0.99 -0.88
C GLY A 340 8.29 1.04 -1.34
N PRO A 341 8.84 -0.13 -1.71
CA PRO A 341 8.25 -1.46 -1.49
C PRO A 341 8.23 -1.79 0.01
N VAL A 342 7.05 -2.00 0.58
CA VAL A 342 6.90 -2.14 2.05
C VAL A 342 7.55 -3.43 2.55
N SER A 343 7.75 -4.40 1.66
CA SER A 343 8.43 -5.64 1.94
C SER A 343 9.85 -5.48 2.49
N LEU A 344 10.53 -4.40 2.10
CA LEU A 344 11.90 -4.10 2.50
C LEU A 344 12.04 -3.71 3.98
N CYS A 345 10.93 -3.52 4.70
CA CYS A 345 10.99 -3.35 6.15
C CYS A 345 11.45 -4.62 6.88
N ASN A 346 11.27 -5.79 6.26
CA ASN A 346 11.61 -7.07 6.87
C ASN A 346 13.08 -7.42 6.60
N ARG A 347 13.89 -7.40 7.66
CA ARG A 347 15.33 -7.69 7.59
C ARG A 347 15.68 -9.15 7.88
N GLU A 348 14.73 -9.93 8.42
CA GLU A 348 14.98 -11.29 8.88
C GLU A 348 14.50 -12.36 7.88
N VAL A 349 15.15 -13.54 7.95
CA VAL A 349 14.93 -14.66 7.02
C VAL A 349 13.53 -15.26 7.13
N GLU A 350 12.95 -15.30 8.33
CA GLU A 350 11.65 -15.93 8.59
C GLU A 350 10.49 -15.10 8.01
N ASP A 351 10.55 -13.76 8.16
CA ASP A 351 9.60 -12.84 7.53
C ASP A 351 9.68 -12.89 6.00
N LYS A 352 10.83 -13.27 5.43
CA LYS A 352 11.00 -13.50 3.99
C LYS A 352 10.48 -14.88 3.58
N ALA A 353 10.71 -15.92 4.39
CA ALA A 353 10.28 -17.29 4.12
C ALA A 353 8.75 -17.43 4.11
N HIS A 354 8.04 -16.77 5.03
CA HIS A 354 6.58 -16.74 5.04
C HIS A 354 5.97 -16.11 3.78
N ARG A 355 6.69 -15.25 3.04
CA ARG A 355 6.21 -14.72 1.75
C ARG A 355 6.33 -15.74 0.63
N VAL A 356 7.41 -16.53 0.61
CA VAL A 356 7.67 -17.47 -0.47
C VAL A 356 6.63 -18.59 -0.51
N SER A 357 6.07 -18.98 0.63
CA SER A 357 5.05 -20.04 0.71
C SER A 357 3.65 -19.62 0.26
N HIS A 358 3.37 -18.32 0.08
CA HIS A 358 2.04 -17.81 -0.27
C HIS A 358 1.99 -17.17 -1.68
N LYS A 359 2.97 -17.50 -2.54
CA LYS A 359 3.14 -16.93 -3.90
C LYS A 359 1.99 -17.22 -4.88
N HIS A 360 1.03 -18.07 -4.53
CA HIS A 360 0.07 -18.62 -5.49
C HIS A 360 -1.33 -18.00 -5.49
N ILE A 361 -1.66 -17.11 -4.55
CA ILE A 361 -3.03 -16.63 -4.40
C ILE A 361 -2.98 -15.11 -4.23
N VAL A 362 -3.92 -14.41 -4.85
CA VAL A 362 -4.12 -12.94 -4.78
C VAL A 362 -3.41 -12.11 -5.87
N TYR A 363 -3.67 -12.43 -7.14
CA TYR A 363 -3.71 -11.41 -8.22
C TYR A 363 -5.07 -11.34 -8.94
N VAL A 364 -6.00 -12.25 -8.62
CA VAL A 364 -7.19 -12.47 -9.46
C VAL A 364 -8.43 -11.69 -9.02
N PHE A 365 -8.57 -11.30 -7.75
CA PHE A 365 -9.93 -11.08 -7.25
C PHE A 365 -10.48 -9.65 -7.24
N LEU A 366 -9.67 -8.58 -7.31
CA LEU A 366 -10.21 -7.25 -6.98
C LEU A 366 -10.04 -6.16 -8.03
N GLN A 367 -9.19 -6.35 -9.04
CA GLN A 367 -8.97 -5.28 -10.01
C GLN A 367 -9.51 -5.52 -11.41
N GLY A 368 -9.76 -6.75 -11.87
CA GLY A 368 -10.32 -7.02 -13.21
C GLY A 368 -9.53 -6.42 -14.38
N VAL A 369 -8.46 -5.68 -14.09
CA VAL A 369 -7.64 -4.95 -15.04
C VAL A 369 -6.22 -5.28 -14.61
N LEU A 370 -5.56 -6.04 -15.47
CA LEU A 370 -4.14 -6.33 -15.49
C LEU A 370 -3.65 -7.61 -14.77
N LEU A 371 -3.99 -8.77 -15.35
CA LEU A 371 -2.97 -9.80 -15.53
C LEU A 371 -2.04 -9.34 -16.67
N ILE A 372 -1.07 -8.46 -16.37
CA ILE A 372 0.17 -8.52 -17.17
C ILE A 372 1.00 -9.59 -16.50
N ASP A 373 0.95 -10.79 -17.08
CA ASP A 373 2.03 -11.75 -16.93
C ASP A 373 3.28 -11.08 -17.52
N PHE A 374 4.19 -10.60 -16.67
CA PHE A 374 5.56 -10.36 -17.10
C PHE A 374 6.28 -11.72 -17.04
N PRO A 375 6.56 -12.39 -18.17
CA PRO A 375 7.42 -13.56 -18.13
C PRO A 375 8.79 -13.10 -17.64
N GLY A 376 9.11 -13.44 -16.39
CA GLY A 376 10.44 -13.18 -15.80
C GLY A 376 10.54 -12.06 -14.75
N SER A 377 9.44 -11.55 -14.19
CA SER A 377 9.57 -10.79 -12.92
C SER A 377 9.86 -11.76 -11.79
N ALA A 378 11.15 -11.98 -11.53
CA ALA A 378 11.61 -12.65 -10.33
C ALA A 378 11.20 -11.80 -9.11
N TYR A 379 10.09 -12.20 -8.50
CA TYR A 379 9.58 -11.75 -7.21
C TYR A 379 10.70 -11.69 -6.15
N LEU A 380 11.04 -10.48 -5.68
CA LEU A 380 11.93 -10.21 -4.54
C LEU A 380 11.24 -9.33 -3.50
#